data_AF-A0A4Z1C4D6-F1
#
_entry.id   AF-A0A4Z1C4D6-F1
#
_cell.length_a   1.000
_cell.length_b   1.000
_cell.length_c   1.000
_cell.angle_alpha   90.00
_cell.angle_beta   90.00
_cell.angle_gamma   90.00
#
_symmetry.space_group_name_H-M   'P 1'
#
loop_
_entity.id
_entity.type
_entity.pdbx_description
1 polymer ?
#
loop_
_entity_poly.entity_id
_entity_poly.type
_entity_poly.pdbx_seq_one_letter_code
_entity_poly.pdbx_strand_id
1 'polypeptide(L)'
;MGEILNLEEIQEKWIEIKPKVIKVHKDEKYKAIFIKGIDELLQNGEQLAHALRYAMPYQLLFPGIHTKDFKKNEAVKGYREIPNFIATKNIPVTTNESIKDLENGRYQIDVKGVIDENKFEQDKVTNMIRILKNRPRVPTLVELNYIERYLLEEWPWSEQSMCMSLVQIPGTLYREEKNILKAIPHDLSIN
;
A
#
# COMPACT_ATOMS: atom_id res chain seq x y z
N MET A 1 -9.05 14.51 2.31
CA MET A 1 -7.71 14.00 1.93
C MET A 1 -6.75 14.38 3.03
N GLY A 2 -5.70 13.58 3.28
CA GLY A 2 -4.73 13.88 4.33
C GLY A 2 -3.85 15.07 3.93
N GLU A 3 -3.68 16.02 4.85
CA GLU A 3 -2.76 17.15 4.70
C GLU A 3 -1.42 16.78 5.34
N ILE A 4 -0.30 17.12 4.68
CA ILE A 4 1.04 16.93 5.24
C ILE A 4 1.39 18.17 6.05
N LEU A 5 1.21 18.08 7.36
CA LEU A 5 1.40 19.22 8.27
C LEU A 5 2.87 19.62 8.46
N ASN A 6 3.80 18.71 8.19
CA ASN A 6 5.24 18.91 8.39
C ASN A 6 6.02 18.97 7.05
N LEU A 7 5.41 19.51 5.99
CA LEU A 7 6.05 19.57 4.67
C LEU A 7 7.38 20.31 4.67
N GLU A 8 7.47 21.42 5.41
CA GLU A 8 8.71 22.22 5.54
C GLU A 8 9.85 21.40 6.14
N GLU A 9 9.59 20.66 7.23
CA GLU A 9 10.59 19.78 7.84
C GLU A 9 11.07 18.67 6.90
N ILE A 10 10.17 18.13 6.07
CA ILE A 10 10.51 17.11 5.07
C ILE A 10 11.42 17.72 3.99
N GLN A 11 11.12 18.94 3.55
CA GLN A 11 11.96 19.67 2.58
C GLN A 11 13.34 19.95 3.13
N GLU A 12 13.45 20.40 4.38
CA GLU A 12 14.73 20.64 5.05
C GLU A 12 15.57 19.36 5.17
N LYS A 13 14.95 18.25 5.60
CA LYS A 13 15.61 16.95 5.65
C LYS A 13 16.06 16.48 4.27
N TRP A 14 15.25 16.70 3.23
CA TRP A 14 15.64 16.37 1.87
C TRP A 14 16.88 17.15 1.43
N ILE A 15 16.96 18.44 1.72
CA ILE A 15 18.15 19.27 1.43
C ILE A 15 19.40 18.69 2.09
N GLU A 16 19.30 18.22 3.33
CA GLU A 16 20.43 17.62 4.06
C GLU A 16 20.89 16.28 3.45
N ILE A 17 19.96 15.42 3.04
CA ILE A 17 20.29 14.05 2.55
C ILE A 17 20.58 14.01 1.06
N LYS A 18 20.04 14.93 0.26
CA LYS A 18 20.17 14.97 -1.21
C LYS A 18 21.62 14.85 -1.70
N PRO A 19 22.63 15.56 -1.13
CA PRO A 19 24.02 15.40 -1.55
C PRO A 19 24.54 13.97 -1.32
N LYS A 20 24.14 13.32 -0.23
CA LYS A 20 24.52 11.93 0.09
C LYS A 20 23.90 10.98 -0.93
N VAL A 21 22.61 11.15 -1.25
CA VAL A 21 21.89 10.34 -2.25
C VAL A 21 22.54 10.48 -3.64
N ILE A 22 22.81 11.71 -4.09
CA ILE A 22 23.48 11.96 -5.38
C ILE A 22 24.85 11.26 -5.45
N LYS A 23 25.60 11.27 -4.34
CA LYS A 23 26.92 10.62 -4.28
C LYS A 23 26.82 9.10 -4.37
N VAL A 24 25.84 8.49 -3.69
CA VAL A 24 25.61 7.04 -3.70
C VAL A 24 25.16 6.56 -5.08
N HIS A 25 24.24 7.27 -5.72
CA HIS A 25 23.65 6.90 -7.01
C HIS A 25 24.31 7.60 -8.21
N LYS A 26 25.58 8.00 -8.08
CA LYS A 26 26.28 8.83 -9.08
C LYS A 26 26.42 8.14 -10.45
N ASP A 27 26.46 6.81 -10.49
CA ASP A 27 26.69 6.03 -11.71
C ASP A 27 25.38 5.54 -12.35
N GLU A 28 24.22 5.87 -11.77
CA GLU A 28 22.94 5.48 -12.32
C GLU A 28 22.51 6.36 -13.49
N LYS A 29 22.08 5.70 -14.58
CA LYS A 29 21.68 6.34 -15.85
C LYS A 29 20.60 7.41 -15.69
N TYR A 30 19.69 7.25 -14.74
CA TYR A 30 18.51 8.11 -14.58
C TYR A 30 18.53 8.94 -13.29
N LYS A 31 19.68 9.08 -12.62
CA LYS A 31 19.78 9.81 -11.33
C LYS A 31 19.22 11.22 -11.35
N ALA A 32 19.47 11.98 -12.42
CA ALA A 32 19.05 13.38 -12.52
C ALA A 32 17.52 13.50 -12.60
N ILE A 33 16.88 12.58 -13.33
CA ILE A 33 15.42 12.50 -13.45
C ILE A 33 14.82 12.10 -12.09
N PHE A 34 15.41 11.12 -11.43
CA PHE A 34 14.96 10.66 -10.11
C PHE A 34 15.01 11.80 -9.06
N ILE A 35 16.14 12.50 -8.96
CA ILE A 35 16.30 13.64 -8.04
C ILE A 35 15.32 14.77 -8.35
N LYS A 36 15.15 15.11 -9.64
CA LYS A 36 14.19 16.13 -10.06
C LYS A 36 12.75 15.75 -9.70
N GLY A 37 12.37 14.48 -9.89
CA GLY A 37 11.05 13.98 -9.52
C GLY A 37 10.77 14.10 -8.02
N ILE A 38 11.77 13.87 -7.16
CA ILE A 38 11.63 14.10 -5.71
C ILE A 38 11.46 15.58 -5.42
N ASP A 39 12.28 16.46 -6.02
CA ASP A 39 12.17 17.91 -5.84
C ASP A 39 10.77 18.41 -6.24
N GLU A 40 10.24 17.94 -7.37
CA GLU A 40 8.89 18.30 -7.86
C GLU A 40 7.77 17.82 -6.93
N LEU A 41 7.86 16.59 -6.40
CA LEU A 41 6.90 16.07 -5.43
C LEU A 41 6.89 16.88 -4.13
N LEU A 42 8.07 17.27 -3.63
CA LEU A 42 8.18 18.03 -2.39
C LEU A 42 7.69 19.48 -2.51
N GLN A 43 7.61 20.04 -3.71
CA GLN A 43 7.03 21.37 -3.95
C GLN A 43 5.50 21.38 -3.90
N ASN A 44 4.85 20.22 -3.98
CA ASN A 44 3.39 20.10 -3.97
C ASN A 44 2.94 19.05 -2.95
N GLY A 45 2.57 19.51 -1.75
CA GLY A 45 2.11 18.66 -0.66
C GLY A 45 0.92 17.77 -1.00
N GLU A 46 0.02 18.20 -1.90
CA GLU A 46 -1.11 17.39 -2.36
C GLU A 46 -0.64 16.23 -3.25
N GLN A 47 0.28 16.51 -4.19
CA GLN A 47 0.89 15.46 -5.02
C GLN A 47 1.73 14.50 -4.17
N LEU A 48 2.46 15.00 -3.18
CA LEU A 48 3.21 14.19 -2.24
C LEU A 48 2.28 13.28 -1.43
N ALA A 49 1.18 13.81 -0.88
CA ALA A 49 0.19 13.02 -0.15
C ALA A 49 -0.44 11.94 -1.05
N HIS A 50 -0.76 12.29 -2.29
CA HIS A 50 -1.28 11.34 -3.27
C HIS A 50 -0.25 10.27 -3.65
N ALA A 51 1.04 10.62 -3.78
CA ALA A 51 2.10 9.67 -4.06
C ALA A 51 2.35 8.74 -2.86
N LEU A 52 2.37 9.29 -1.64
CA LEU A 52 2.54 8.55 -0.39
C LEU A 52 1.41 7.52 -0.17
N ARG A 53 0.18 7.77 -0.64
CA ARG A 53 -0.92 6.79 -0.61
C ARG A 53 -0.54 5.43 -1.22
N TYR A 54 0.37 5.43 -2.19
CA TYR A 54 0.85 4.21 -2.85
C TYR A 54 2.23 3.77 -2.34
N ALA A 55 2.85 4.54 -1.44
CA ALA A 55 4.07 4.17 -0.78
C ALA A 55 3.77 3.15 0.33
N MET A 56 4.49 2.05 0.30
CA MET A 56 4.20 0.86 1.10
C MET A 56 4.33 1.08 2.62
N PRO A 57 5.34 1.83 3.13
CA PRO A 57 5.37 2.17 4.54
C PRO A 57 4.18 3.02 4.97
N TYR A 58 3.68 3.90 4.09
CA TYR A 58 2.57 4.80 4.40
C TYR A 58 1.26 4.03 4.59
N GLN A 59 0.96 3.05 3.74
CA GLN A 59 -0.23 2.21 3.88
C GLN A 59 -0.24 1.38 5.18
N LEU A 60 0.93 1.03 5.71
CA LEU A 60 1.08 0.28 6.95
C LEU A 60 1.06 1.16 8.21
N LEU A 61 1.56 2.40 8.10
CA LEU A 61 1.60 3.38 9.20
C LEU A 61 0.26 4.11 9.35
N PHE A 62 -0.40 4.39 8.23
CA PHE A 62 -1.68 5.08 8.16
C PHE A 62 -2.74 4.21 7.46
N PRO A 63 -2.98 2.98 7.96
CA PRO A 63 -4.02 2.15 7.41
C PRO A 63 -5.38 2.83 7.56
N GLY A 64 -6.25 2.60 6.57
CA GLY A 64 -7.61 3.18 6.55
C GLY A 64 -8.53 2.72 7.68
N ILE A 65 -8.00 1.97 8.66
CA ILE A 65 -8.69 1.59 9.89
C ILE A 65 -8.75 2.77 10.86
N HIS A 66 -7.71 3.64 10.95
CA HIS A 66 -7.58 4.67 11.99
C HIS A 66 -8.71 5.71 12.06
N THR A 67 -9.51 5.81 11.00
CA THR A 67 -10.64 6.75 10.90
C THR A 67 -11.99 6.08 11.17
N LYS A 68 -12.01 4.81 11.60
CA LYS A 68 -13.22 4.01 11.77
C LYS A 68 -13.43 3.62 13.23
N ASP A 69 -14.67 3.78 13.68
CA ASP A 69 -15.11 3.22 14.96
C ASP A 69 -15.45 1.73 14.78
N PHE A 70 -14.63 0.87 15.37
CA PHE A 70 -14.90 -0.57 15.38
C PHE A 70 -15.79 -0.92 16.57
N LYS A 71 -16.95 -1.51 16.31
CA LYS A 71 -17.76 -2.17 17.33
C LYS A 71 -17.42 -3.66 17.36
N LYS A 72 -17.39 -4.22 18.58
CA LYS A 72 -17.14 -5.64 18.78
C LYS A 72 -18.16 -6.48 18.00
N ASN A 73 -17.68 -7.45 17.23
CA ASN A 73 -18.45 -8.34 16.36
C ASN A 73 -19.12 -7.69 15.12
N GLU A 74 -18.79 -6.45 14.78
CA GLU A 74 -19.28 -5.82 13.55
C GLU A 74 -18.25 -5.97 12.42
N ALA A 75 -18.70 -6.45 11.25
CA ALA A 75 -17.88 -6.49 10.05
C ALA A 75 -18.01 -5.15 9.32
N VAL A 76 -16.90 -4.42 9.20
CA VAL A 76 -16.89 -3.11 8.54
C VAL A 76 -16.45 -3.30 7.08
N LYS A 77 -17.24 -2.77 6.15
CA LYS A 77 -16.85 -2.74 4.73
C LYS A 77 -15.85 -1.63 4.50
N GLY A 78 -14.85 -1.90 3.67
CA GLY A 78 -13.87 -0.94 3.23
C GLY A 78 -13.61 -1.03 1.73
N TYR A 79 -12.72 -0.16 1.28
CA TYR A 79 -12.29 -0.10 -0.10
C TYR A 79 -10.78 0.18 -0.14
N ARG A 80 -10.08 -0.51 -1.04
CA ARG A 80 -8.64 -0.37 -1.31
C ARG A 80 -8.42 -0.35 -2.82
N GLU A 81 -7.26 0.13 -3.24
CA GLU A 81 -6.87 0.16 -4.65
C GLU A 81 -5.42 -0.32 -4.77
N ILE A 82 -5.19 -1.38 -5.56
CA ILE A 82 -3.84 -1.83 -5.89
C ILE A 82 -3.42 -1.08 -7.16
N PRO A 83 -2.45 -0.15 -7.09
CA PRO A 83 -2.08 0.70 -8.23
C PRO A 83 -1.25 -0.05 -9.27
N ASN A 84 -1.16 0.53 -10.48
CA ASN A 84 -0.20 0.16 -11.52
C ASN A 84 -0.29 -1.32 -11.93
N PHE A 85 -1.51 -1.78 -12.24
CA PHE A 85 -1.69 -3.11 -12.80
C PHE A 85 -1.64 -3.07 -14.34
N ILE A 86 -1.44 -4.22 -14.97
CA ILE A 86 -1.38 -4.26 -16.44
C ILE A 86 -2.72 -3.81 -17.05
N ALA A 87 -2.66 -3.03 -18.14
CA ALA A 87 -3.81 -2.49 -18.88
C ALA A 87 -4.77 -1.56 -18.11
N THR A 88 -4.61 -1.41 -16.80
CA THR A 88 -5.56 -0.73 -15.91
C THR A 88 -4.80 0.13 -14.90
N LYS A 89 -5.36 1.28 -14.51
CA LYS A 89 -4.68 2.18 -13.58
C LYS A 89 -4.55 1.56 -12.19
N ASN A 90 -5.58 0.84 -11.75
CA ASN A 90 -5.63 0.18 -10.46
C ASN A 90 -6.56 -1.05 -10.50
N ILE A 91 -6.42 -1.93 -9.51
CA ILE A 91 -7.40 -2.96 -9.18
C ILE A 91 -8.21 -2.46 -7.99
N PRO A 92 -9.52 -2.22 -8.15
CA PRO A 92 -10.39 -1.85 -7.05
C PRO A 92 -10.70 -3.08 -6.20
N VAL A 93 -10.57 -2.93 -4.88
CA VAL A 93 -10.72 -4.03 -3.91
C VAL A 93 -11.76 -3.63 -2.88
N THR A 94 -12.82 -4.42 -2.75
CA THR A 94 -13.76 -4.32 -1.63
C THR A 94 -13.22 -5.14 -0.48
N THR A 95 -13.14 -4.55 0.71
CA THR A 95 -12.62 -5.22 1.90
C THR A 95 -13.70 -5.48 2.94
N ASN A 96 -13.56 -6.58 3.67
CA ASN A 96 -14.29 -6.86 4.89
C ASN A 96 -13.28 -6.89 6.04
N GLU A 97 -13.54 -6.05 7.04
CA GLU A 97 -12.68 -5.82 8.19
C GLU A 97 -13.37 -6.40 9.43
N SER A 98 -12.67 -7.22 10.20
CA SER A 98 -13.20 -7.85 11.42
C SER A 98 -12.24 -7.64 12.58
N ILE A 99 -12.78 -7.21 13.73
CA ILE A 99 -12.03 -7.03 14.97
C ILE A 99 -12.16 -8.26 15.88
N LYS A 100 -11.06 -8.63 16.51
CA LYS A 100 -10.98 -9.67 17.53
C LYS A 100 -10.25 -9.11 18.74
N ASP A 101 -10.86 -9.29 19.90
CA ASP A 101 -10.20 -9.00 21.17
C ASP A 101 -9.20 -10.12 21.45
N LEU A 102 -8.00 -9.74 21.86
CA LEU A 102 -6.97 -10.66 22.31
C LEU A 102 -6.88 -10.62 23.84
N GLU A 103 -6.29 -11.67 24.41
CA GLU A 103 -5.91 -11.67 25.82
C GLU A 103 -4.91 -10.51 26.07
N ASN A 104 -5.05 -9.84 27.22
CA ASN A 104 -4.27 -8.65 27.63
C ASN A 104 -4.72 -7.29 27.07
N GLY A 105 -5.96 -7.16 26.60
CA GLY A 105 -6.53 -5.86 26.20
C GLY A 105 -6.07 -5.35 24.82
N ARG A 106 -5.35 -6.19 24.06
CA ARG A 106 -4.94 -5.92 22.69
C ARG A 106 -6.06 -6.25 21.70
N TYR A 107 -6.02 -5.61 20.54
CA TYR A 107 -6.99 -5.86 19.46
C TYR A 107 -6.28 -6.31 18.20
N GLN A 108 -6.88 -7.27 17.49
CA GLN A 108 -6.46 -7.66 16.15
C GLN A 108 -7.55 -7.29 15.15
N ILE A 109 -7.17 -6.59 14.09
CA ILE A 109 -8.04 -6.36 12.94
C ILE A 109 -7.53 -7.22 11.79
N ASP A 110 -8.36 -8.16 11.35
CA ASP A 110 -8.14 -8.94 10.13
C ASP A 110 -8.94 -8.32 8.98
N VAL A 111 -8.29 -8.07 7.86
CA VAL A 111 -8.92 -7.54 6.64
C VAL A 111 -8.76 -8.54 5.52
N LYS A 112 -9.85 -8.84 4.81
CA LYS A 112 -9.84 -9.64 3.58
C LYS A 112 -10.41 -8.84 2.44
N GLY A 113 -9.78 -8.91 1.29
CA GLY A 113 -10.19 -8.18 0.09
C GLY A 113 -10.57 -9.10 -1.06
N VAL A 114 -11.54 -8.65 -1.86
CA VAL A 114 -11.92 -9.24 -3.14
C VAL A 114 -12.00 -8.14 -4.20
N ILE A 115 -11.81 -8.49 -5.47
CA ILE A 115 -11.91 -7.53 -6.57
C ILE A 115 -13.36 -6.99 -6.61
N ASP A 116 -13.50 -5.66 -6.72
CA ASP A 116 -14.79 -5.03 -7.01
C ASP A 116 -15.09 -5.18 -8.51
N GLU A 117 -15.74 -6.28 -8.88
CA GLU A 117 -16.05 -6.63 -10.27
C GLU A 117 -16.85 -5.55 -11.00
N ASN A 118 -17.66 -4.75 -10.28
CA ASN A 118 -18.46 -3.69 -10.89
C ASN A 118 -17.61 -2.49 -11.33
N LYS A 119 -16.46 -2.28 -10.69
CA LYS A 119 -15.54 -1.17 -11.00
C LYS A 119 -14.31 -1.63 -11.77
N PHE A 120 -14.02 -2.93 -11.78
CA PHE A 120 -12.80 -3.43 -12.39
C PHE A 120 -12.94 -3.56 -13.91
N GLU A 121 -11.99 -2.96 -14.63
CA GLU A 121 -11.98 -2.96 -16.10
C GLU A 121 -11.39 -4.26 -16.68
N GLN A 122 -11.97 -5.41 -16.32
CA GLN A 122 -11.50 -6.76 -16.71
C GLN A 122 -11.37 -6.92 -18.23
N ASP A 123 -12.27 -6.34 -19.02
CA ASP A 123 -12.24 -6.43 -20.49
C ASP A 123 -10.96 -5.83 -21.10
N LYS A 124 -10.42 -4.75 -20.52
CA LYS A 124 -9.17 -4.14 -20.98
C LYS A 124 -7.99 -5.08 -20.76
N VAL A 125 -7.93 -5.71 -19.60
CA VAL A 125 -6.92 -6.72 -19.27
C VAL A 125 -7.04 -7.91 -20.22
N THR A 126 -8.26 -8.43 -20.41
CA THR A 126 -8.52 -9.56 -21.31
C THR A 126 -8.07 -9.28 -22.75
N ASN A 127 -8.39 -8.10 -23.28
CA ASN A 127 -7.97 -7.72 -24.62
C ASN A 127 -6.45 -7.61 -24.73
N MET A 128 -5.78 -6.98 -23.76
CA MET A 128 -4.32 -6.87 -23.74
C MET A 128 -3.65 -8.25 -23.68
N ILE A 129 -4.10 -9.15 -22.81
CA ILE A 129 -3.52 -10.49 -22.70
C ILE A 129 -3.73 -11.30 -23.98
N ARG A 130 -4.91 -11.22 -24.61
CA ARG A 130 -5.19 -11.90 -25.89
C ARG A 130 -4.27 -11.40 -27.01
N ILE A 131 -4.06 -10.08 -27.11
CA ILE A 131 -3.14 -9.49 -28.08
C ILE A 131 -1.70 -9.97 -27.82
N LEU A 132 -1.23 -9.87 -26.58
CA LEU A 132 0.15 -10.24 -26.22
C LEU A 132 0.45 -11.72 -26.42
N LYS A 133 -0.52 -12.60 -26.12
CA LYS A 133 -0.32 -14.05 -26.19
C LYS A 133 -0.72 -14.63 -27.54
N ASN A 134 -1.42 -13.86 -28.38
CA ASN A 134 -1.96 -14.25 -29.69
C ASN A 134 -2.66 -15.63 -29.67
N ARG A 135 -3.46 -15.89 -28.62
CA ARG A 135 -4.14 -17.17 -28.38
C ARG A 135 -5.58 -16.96 -27.94
N PRO A 136 -6.58 -17.60 -28.58
CA PRO A 136 -7.99 -17.42 -28.23
C PRO A 136 -8.37 -17.94 -26.84
N ARG A 137 -7.74 -19.04 -26.39
CA ARG A 137 -8.10 -19.77 -25.16
C ARG A 137 -7.20 -19.45 -23.96
N VAL A 138 -6.48 -18.34 -23.99
CA VAL A 138 -5.63 -17.95 -22.85
C VAL A 138 -6.51 -17.53 -21.66
N PRO A 139 -6.25 -18.03 -20.43
CA PRO A 139 -6.88 -17.49 -19.23
C PRO A 139 -6.58 -16.00 -19.12
N THR A 140 -7.61 -15.20 -18.85
CA THR A 140 -7.49 -13.74 -18.76
C THR A 140 -8.10 -13.15 -17.50
N LEU A 141 -8.84 -13.94 -16.74
CA LEU A 141 -9.45 -13.51 -15.48
C LEU A 141 -8.33 -13.20 -14.48
N VAL A 142 -8.47 -12.03 -13.85
CA VAL A 142 -7.58 -11.61 -12.78
C VAL A 142 -8.10 -12.22 -11.48
N GLU A 143 -7.20 -12.87 -10.75
CA GLU A 143 -7.46 -13.42 -9.43
C GLU A 143 -6.69 -12.63 -8.38
N LEU A 144 -7.29 -12.43 -7.21
CA LEU A 144 -6.71 -11.68 -6.10
C LEU A 144 -6.82 -12.48 -4.80
N ASN A 145 -5.69 -12.64 -4.12
CA ASN A 145 -5.65 -12.96 -2.70
C ASN A 145 -5.15 -11.73 -1.93
N TYR A 146 -6.00 -11.12 -1.11
CA TYR A 146 -5.69 -9.89 -0.38
C TYR A 146 -5.96 -10.06 1.11
N ILE A 147 -4.94 -9.78 1.93
CA ILE A 147 -5.01 -9.86 3.39
C ILE A 147 -4.27 -8.67 4.02
N GLU A 148 -4.92 -7.99 4.94
CA GLU A 148 -4.24 -7.10 5.90
C GLU A 148 -4.44 -7.64 7.31
N ARG A 149 -3.46 -7.40 8.18
CA ARG A 149 -3.58 -7.68 9.62
C ARG A 149 -2.93 -6.56 10.41
N TYR A 150 -3.65 -6.07 11.41
CA TYR A 150 -3.17 -5.05 12.32
C TYR A 150 -3.29 -5.56 13.76
N LEU A 151 -2.19 -5.53 14.50
CA LEU A 151 -2.14 -5.76 15.93
C LEU A 151 -2.02 -4.40 16.62
N LEU A 152 -3.00 -4.08 17.46
CA LEU A 152 -3.10 -2.81 18.16
C LEU A 152 -2.95 -3.06 19.67
N GLU A 153 -2.08 -2.29 20.31
CA GLU A 153 -1.94 -2.29 21.77
C GLU A 153 -2.98 -1.36 22.40
N GLU A 154 -3.02 -0.12 21.94
CA GLU A 154 -4.02 0.89 22.27
C GLU A 154 -4.35 1.68 21.00
N TRP A 155 -5.63 1.99 20.78
CA TRP A 155 -6.03 2.80 19.62
C TRP A 155 -5.40 4.20 19.70
N PRO A 156 -4.79 4.74 18.62
CA PRO A 156 -4.73 4.24 17.24
C PRO A 156 -3.38 3.57 16.86
N TRP A 157 -2.54 3.18 17.80
CA TRP A 157 -1.17 2.76 17.49
C TRP A 157 -1.05 1.27 17.20
N SER A 158 -0.60 0.93 15.99
CA SER A 158 -0.32 -0.45 15.59
C SER A 158 1.06 -0.89 16.05
N GLU A 159 1.12 -1.94 16.87
CA GLU A 159 2.36 -2.66 17.21
C GLU A 159 2.90 -3.40 15.99
N GLN A 160 2.00 -3.99 15.19
CA GLN A 160 2.35 -4.71 13.98
C GLN A 160 1.31 -4.47 12.89
N SER A 161 1.77 -4.25 11.67
CA SER A 161 0.94 -4.10 10.49
C SER A 161 1.46 -5.01 9.39
N MET A 162 0.58 -5.77 8.76
CA MET A 162 0.90 -6.63 7.63
C MET A 162 -0.08 -6.33 6.51
N CYS A 163 0.44 -6.22 5.29
CA CYS A 163 -0.37 -6.18 4.07
C CYS A 163 0.25 -7.14 3.06
N MET A 164 -0.54 -8.08 2.58
CA MET A 164 -0.15 -9.05 1.57
C MET A 164 -1.18 -9.05 0.45
N SER A 165 -0.69 -8.91 -0.78
CA SER A 165 -1.51 -9.07 -1.97
C SER A 165 -0.82 -9.99 -2.98
N LEU A 166 -1.60 -10.89 -3.55
CA LEU A 166 -1.20 -11.71 -4.67
C LEU A 166 -2.23 -11.49 -5.77
N VAL A 167 -1.80 -10.84 -6.84
CA VAL A 167 -2.57 -10.66 -8.06
C VAL A 167 -2.02 -11.57 -9.14
N GLN A 168 -2.87 -12.39 -9.75
CA GLN A 168 -2.44 -13.28 -10.82
C GLN A 168 -3.42 -13.31 -11.99
N ILE A 169 -2.86 -13.53 -13.18
CA ILE A 169 -3.58 -13.99 -14.36
C ILE A 169 -2.96 -15.34 -14.71
N PRO A 170 -3.66 -16.47 -14.47
CA PRO A 170 -3.08 -17.80 -14.59
C PRO A 170 -2.34 -18.01 -15.93
N GLY A 171 -1.08 -18.44 -15.85
CA GLY A 171 -0.21 -18.68 -17.02
C GLY A 171 0.29 -17.42 -17.75
N THR A 172 0.01 -16.23 -17.24
CA THR A 172 0.33 -14.95 -17.89
C THR A 172 1.12 -14.01 -17.01
N LEU A 173 0.61 -13.68 -15.82
CA LEU A 173 1.20 -12.67 -14.96
C LEU A 173 1.03 -13.06 -13.50
N TYR A 174 2.06 -12.79 -12.71
CA TYR A 174 2.09 -12.99 -11.27
C TYR A 174 2.72 -11.76 -10.64
N ARG A 175 1.99 -11.10 -9.73
CA ARG A 175 2.50 -10.00 -8.92
C ARG A 175 2.19 -10.32 -7.46
N GLU A 176 3.25 -10.52 -6.70
CA GLU A 176 3.18 -10.71 -5.26
C GLU A 176 3.73 -9.48 -4.55
N GLU A 177 3.08 -9.14 -3.46
CA GLU A 177 3.43 -8.01 -2.64
C GLU A 177 3.26 -8.41 -1.17
N LYS A 178 4.34 -8.26 -0.40
CA LYS A 178 4.38 -8.62 1.03
C LYS A 178 5.06 -7.51 1.80
N ASN A 179 4.29 -6.85 2.66
CA ASN A 179 4.80 -5.83 3.56
C ASN A 179 4.48 -6.19 5.00
N ILE A 180 5.50 -6.06 5.86
CA ILE A 180 5.38 -6.28 7.29
C ILE A 180 6.09 -5.12 7.98
N LEU A 181 5.35 -4.42 8.83
CA LEU A 181 5.86 -3.46 9.78
C LEU A 181 5.71 -4.04 11.17
N LYS A 182 6.79 -4.03 11.94
CA LYS A 182 6.80 -4.47 13.34
C LYS A 182 7.47 -3.38 14.16
N ALA A 183 6.83 -2.97 15.25
CA ALA A 183 7.43 -2.09 16.23
C ALA A 183 8.73 -2.72 16.74
N ILE A 184 9.80 -1.93 16.76
CA ILE A 184 11.03 -2.33 17.43
C ILE A 184 10.73 -2.24 18.93
N PRO A 185 10.91 -3.33 19.70
CA PRO A 185 10.75 -3.25 21.14
C PRO A 185 11.66 -2.14 21.67
N HIS A 186 11.12 -1.20 22.44
CA HIS A 186 11.99 -0.41 23.31
C HIS A 186 12.62 -1.41 24.27
N ASP A 187 13.93 -1.64 24.14
CA ASP A 187 14.70 -2.31 25.18
C ASP A 187 14.42 -1.56 26.50
N LEU A 188 13.66 -2.19 27.39
CA LEU A 188 13.54 -1.83 28.80
C LEU A 188 14.84 -2.18 29.55
N SER A 189 15.98 -1.84 28.96
CA SER A 189 17.30 -2.06 29.56
C SER A 189 18.21 -0.87 29.28
N ILE A 190 17.90 0.24 29.94
CA ILE A 190 18.96 1.08 30.51
C ILE A 190 18.54 1.31 31.97
N ASN A 191 19.08 0.46 32.84
CA ASN A 191 19.28 0.76 34.26
C ASN A 191 20.27 1.91 34.40
#